data_AF-A0A3E1NMS0-F1
#
_entry.id   AF-A0A3E1NMS0-F1
#
_cell.length_a   1.000
_cell.length_b   1.000
_cell.length_c   1.000
_cell.angle_alpha   90.00
_cell.angle_beta   90.00
_cell.angle_gamma   90.00
#
_symmetry.space_group_name_H-M   'P 1'
#
loop_
_entity.id
_entity.type
_entity.pdbx_description
1 polymer ?
#
loop_
_entity_poly.entity_id
_entity_poly.type
_entity_poly.pdbx_seq_one_letter_code
_entity_poly.pdbx_strand_id
1 'polypeptide(L)'
;MDKFIDTIVDGILSNFDFGFMFIVNVLTYIIIKVIDYFNGDNKVPTWQKRCVLVISIFTMAMIYIASGYDNTIMLVNSAILAPVFWSWVVSPILKKLGVGYKDIDNTIG
;
A
#
# COMPACT_ATOMS: atom_id res chain seq x y z
N MET A 1 19.98 -7.62 25.42
CA MET A 1 19.65 -7.62 23.99
C MET A 1 18.14 -7.59 23.84
N ASP A 2 17.44 -8.49 24.53
CA ASP A 2 15.96 -8.58 24.59
C ASP A 2 15.28 -7.25 24.94
N LYS A 3 15.65 -6.60 26.06
CA LYS A 3 15.09 -5.27 26.42
C LYS A 3 15.28 -4.16 25.38
N PHE A 4 16.36 -4.21 24.61
CA PHE A 4 16.64 -3.22 23.57
C PHE A 4 15.81 -3.50 22.31
N ILE A 5 15.66 -4.78 21.95
CA ILE A 5 14.77 -5.22 20.87
C ILE A 5 13.31 -4.91 21.23
N ASP A 6 12.86 -5.19 22.45
CA ASP A 6 11.49 -4.88 22.90
C ASP A 6 11.20 -3.39 22.79
N THR A 7 12.13 -2.53 23.22
CA THR A 7 11.97 -1.07 23.12
C THR A 7 11.89 -0.60 21.66
N ILE A 8 12.66 -1.20 20.76
CA ILE A 8 12.62 -0.89 19.32
C ILE A 8 11.30 -1.39 18.72
N VAL A 9 10.87 -2.60 19.05
CA VAL A 9 9.63 -3.21 18.55
C VAL A 9 8.42 -2.42 19.03
N ASP A 10 8.37 -2.05 20.31
CA ASP A 10 7.30 -1.21 20.88
C ASP A 10 7.34 0.21 20.30
N GLY A 11 8.53 0.74 20.01
CA GLY A 11 8.69 2.01 19.29
C GLY A 11 8.10 1.95 17.88
N ILE A 12 8.32 0.85 17.15
CA ILE A 12 7.76 0.66 15.80
C ILE A 12 6.24 0.44 15.87
N LEU A 13 5.77 -0.44 16.77
CA LEU A 13 4.34 -0.76 16.92
C LEU A 13 3.51 0.42 17.45
N SER A 14 4.11 1.33 18.21
CA SER A 14 3.42 2.56 18.65
C SER A 14 3.38 3.67 17.60
N ASN A 15 4.25 3.60 16.58
CA ASN A 15 4.37 4.64 15.55
C ASN A 15 3.85 4.22 14.17
N PHE A 16 3.63 2.92 13.93
CA PHE A 16 3.20 2.38 12.64
C PHE A 16 2.09 1.34 12.74
N ASP A 17 1.01 1.54 11.99
CA ASP A 17 -0.06 0.56 11.83
C ASP A 17 0.21 -0.29 10.56
N PHE A 18 0.82 -1.44 10.77
CA PHE A 18 1.08 -2.40 9.69
C PHE A 18 -0.20 -2.96 9.07
N GLY A 19 -1.29 -3.06 9.85
CA GLY A 19 -2.60 -3.50 9.37
C GLY A 19 -3.18 -2.49 8.38
N PHE A 20 -3.13 -1.20 8.73
CA PHE A 20 -3.50 -0.10 7.84
C PHE A 20 -2.66 -0.11 6.55
N MET A 21 -1.33 -0.24 6.67
CA MET A 21 -0.46 -0.30 5.48
C MET A 21 -0.78 -1.47 4.56
N PHE A 22 -1.07 -2.64 5.14
CA PHE A 22 -1.41 -3.83 4.38
C PHE A 22 -2.77 -3.69 3.67
N ILE A 23 -3.81 -3.27 4.40
CA ILE A 23 -5.17 -3.18 3.85
C ILE A 23 -5.27 -2.13 2.74
N VAL A 24 -4.58 -0.98 2.88
CA VAL A 24 -4.52 0.06 1.85
C VAL A 24 -3.91 -0.49 0.56
N ASN A 25 -2.80 -1.23 0.65
CA ASN A 25 -2.12 -1.79 -0.51
C ASN A 25 -2.95 -2.91 -1.17
N VAL A 26 -3.60 -3.77 -0.39
CA VAL A 26 -4.50 -4.81 -0.90
C VAL A 26 -5.70 -4.17 -1.61
N LEU A 27 -6.32 -3.15 -1.02
CA LEU A 27 -7.43 -2.42 -1.61
C LEU A 27 -7.01 -1.74 -2.92
N THR A 28 -5.85 -1.06 -2.92
CA THR A 28 -5.25 -0.47 -4.13
C THR A 28 -5.11 -1.51 -5.23
N TYR A 29 -4.60 -2.70 -4.89
CA TYR A 29 -4.43 -3.77 -5.86
C TYR A 29 -5.77 -4.26 -6.41
N ILE A 30 -6.78 -4.46 -5.57
CA ILE A 30 -8.09 -4.89 -6.04
C ILE A 30 -8.68 -3.86 -7.00
N ILE A 31 -8.60 -2.57 -6.67
CA ILE A 31 -9.13 -1.49 -7.51
C ILE A 31 -8.41 -1.45 -8.86
N ILE A 32 -7.08 -1.45 -8.90
CA ILE A 32 -6.35 -1.41 -10.18
C ILE A 32 -6.65 -2.68 -10.99
N LYS A 33 -6.75 -3.85 -10.37
CA LYS A 33 -7.11 -5.10 -11.07
C LYS A 33 -8.52 -5.05 -11.68
N VAL A 34 -9.47 -4.45 -10.98
CA VAL A 34 -10.82 -4.21 -11.50
C VAL A 34 -10.78 -3.22 -12.67
N ILE A 35 -10.02 -2.13 -12.56
CA ILE A 35 -9.84 -1.16 -13.65
C ILE A 35 -9.21 -1.85 -14.86
N ASP A 36 -8.15 -2.65 -14.68
CA ASP A 36 -7.52 -3.41 -15.76
C ASP A 36 -8.49 -4.40 -16.43
N TYR A 37 -9.38 -5.04 -15.65
CA TYR A 37 -10.43 -5.91 -16.20
C TYR A 37 -11.43 -5.13 -17.08
N PHE A 38 -11.86 -3.95 -16.63
CA PHE A 38 -12.77 -3.10 -17.41
C PHE A 38 -12.10 -2.43 -18.62
N ASN A 39 -10.80 -2.09 -18.52
CA ASN A 39 -10.02 -1.53 -19.62
C ASN A 39 -9.64 -2.56 -20.70
N GLY A 40 -9.86 -3.87 -20.44
CA GLY A 40 -9.58 -4.96 -21.36
C GLY A 40 -8.10 -5.08 -21.71
N ASP A 41 -7.72 -4.67 -22.92
CA ASP A 41 -6.33 -4.71 -23.39
C ASP A 41 -5.51 -3.44 -23.11
N ASN A 42 -6.17 -2.34 -22.76
CA ASN A 42 -5.50 -1.09 -22.47
C ASN A 42 -4.89 -1.09 -21.06
N LYS A 43 -3.56 -1.18 -20.99
CA LYS A 43 -2.82 -1.19 -19.73
C LYS A 43 -3.03 0.12 -18.95
N VAL A 44 -3.34 0.03 -17.66
CA VAL A 44 -3.42 1.22 -16.79
C VAL A 44 -2.03 1.86 -16.65
N PRO A 45 -1.83 3.13 -17.09
CA PRO A 45 -0.54 3.83 -16.96
C PRO A 45 -0.09 3.97 -15.51
N THR A 46 1.22 4.05 -15.29
CA THR A 46 1.84 4.16 -13.95
C THR A 46 1.27 5.32 -13.13
N TRP A 47 0.94 6.43 -13.78
CA TRP A 47 0.35 7.60 -13.14
C TRP A 47 -1.04 7.32 -12.58
N GLN A 48 -1.88 6.56 -13.30
CA GLN A 48 -3.19 6.16 -12.78
C GLN A 48 -3.06 5.22 -11.59
N LYS A 49 -2.13 4.25 -11.61
CA LYS A 49 -1.86 3.37 -10.46
C LYS A 49 -1.43 4.18 -9.22
N ARG A 50 -0.60 5.21 -9.40
CA ARG A 50 -0.19 6.13 -8.33
C ARG A 50 -1.35 6.98 -7.81
N CYS A 51 -2.22 7.48 -8.68
CA CYS A 51 -3.42 8.21 -8.28
C CYS A 51 -4.39 7.33 -7.47
N VAL A 52 -4.61 6.08 -7.90
CA VAL A 52 -5.46 5.11 -7.17
C VAL A 52 -4.90 4.82 -5.78
N LEU A 53 -3.57 4.66 -5.66
CA LEU A 53 -2.91 4.48 -4.37
C LEU A 53 -3.15 5.68 -3.45
N VAL A 54 -2.96 6.91 -3.94
CA VAL A 54 -3.23 8.12 -3.15
C VAL A 54 -4.70 8.19 -2.71
N ILE A 55 -5.64 7.93 -3.63
CA ILE A 55 -7.08 7.93 -3.31
C ILE A 55 -7.40 6.88 -2.25
N SER A 56 -6.87 5.67 -2.36
CA SER A 56 -7.10 4.59 -1.38
C SER A 56 -6.54 4.92 0.01
N ILE A 57 -5.39 5.59 0.10
CA ILE A 57 -4.84 6.11 1.35
C ILE A 57 -5.83 7.09 1.97
N PHE A 58 -6.32 8.06 1.19
CA PHE A 58 -7.29 9.04 1.67
C PHE A 58 -8.60 8.38 2.11
N THR A 59 -9.15 7.46 1.33
CA THR A 59 -10.39 6.74 1.66
C THR A 59 -10.23 5.95 2.96
N MET A 60 -9.15 5.17 3.10
CA MET A 60 -8.91 4.38 4.31
C MET A 60 -8.61 5.28 5.52
N ALA A 61 -7.88 6.38 5.33
CA ALA A 61 -7.64 7.34 6.40
C ALA A 61 -8.95 7.95 6.93
N MET A 62 -9.87 8.32 6.04
CA MET A 62 -11.19 8.82 6.42
C MET A 62 -12.02 7.78 7.18
N ILE A 63 -11.99 6.52 6.75
CA ILE A 63 -12.70 5.41 7.43
C ILE A 63 -12.14 5.20 8.84
N TYR A 64 -10.82 5.24 9.01
CA TYR A 64 -10.18 5.07 10.31
C TYR A 64 -10.48 6.22 11.27
N ILE A 65 -10.44 7.47 10.79
CA ILE A 65 -10.85 8.64 11.58
C ILE A 65 -12.32 8.52 11.99
N ALA A 66 -13.20 8.13 11.06
CA ALA A 66 -14.63 7.95 11.35
C ALA A 66 -14.92 6.78 12.30
N SER A 67 -14.05 5.76 12.35
CA SER A 67 -14.16 4.61 13.25
C SER A 67 -13.65 4.91 14.68
N GLY A 68 -13.23 6.14 14.96
CA GLY A 68 -12.72 6.55 16.27
C GLY A 68 -11.27 6.15 16.53
N TYR A 69 -10.45 6.00 15.49
CA TYR A 69 -9.02 5.73 15.66
C TYR A 69 -8.31 6.98 16.19
N ASP A 70 -7.92 6.96 17.47
CA ASP A 70 -7.36 8.13 18.17
C ASP A 70 -5.95 8.55 17.67
N ASN A 71 -5.18 7.61 17.09
CA ASN A 71 -3.79 7.86 16.71
C ASN A 71 -3.62 8.28 15.25
N THR A 72 -4.09 9.49 14.91
CA THR A 72 -3.93 10.10 13.58
C THR A 72 -2.45 10.22 13.16
N ILE A 73 -1.52 10.42 14.10
CA ILE A 73 -0.07 10.53 13.82
C ILE A 73 0.49 9.20 13.27
N MET A 74 0.11 8.09 13.88
CA MET A 74 0.47 6.74 13.43
C MET A 74 -0.08 6.44 12.04
N LEU A 75 -1.29 6.93 11.73
CA LEU A 75 -1.90 6.83 10.41
C LEU A 75 -1.12 7.57 9.33
N VAL A 76 -0.68 8.81 9.62
CA VAL A 76 0.08 9.63 8.68
C VAL A 76 1.45 8.99 8.38
N ASN A 77 2.16 8.53 9.42
CA ASN A 77 3.43 7.82 9.24
C ASN A 77 3.25 6.56 8.39
N SER A 78 2.15 5.84 8.60
CA SER A 78 1.81 4.62 7.85
C SER A 78 1.42 4.92 6.39
N ALA A 79 0.73 6.02 6.13
CA ALA A 79 0.40 6.49 4.79
C ALA A 79 1.65 6.82 3.97
N ILE A 80 2.67 7.43 4.59
CA ILE A 80 3.95 7.75 3.92
C ILE A 80 4.74 6.47 3.60
N LEU A 81 4.68 5.46 4.46
CA LEU A 81 5.35 4.17 4.23
C LEU A 81 4.59 3.23 3.29
N ALA A 82 3.28 3.39 3.11
CA ALA A 82 2.49 2.57 2.19
C ALA A 82 3.08 2.44 0.77
N PRO A 83 3.51 3.52 0.07
CA PRO A 83 4.15 3.40 -1.24
C PRO A 83 5.54 2.73 -1.19
N VAL A 84 6.27 2.86 -0.08
CA VAL A 84 7.55 2.15 0.13
C VAL A 84 7.29 0.65 0.31
N PHE A 85 6.30 0.29 1.14
CA PHE A 85 5.86 -1.08 1.38
C PHE A 85 5.39 -1.77 0.10
N TRP A 86 4.67 -1.04 -0.77
CA TRP A 86 4.31 -1.53 -2.09
C TRP A 86 5.52 -1.93 -2.92
N SER A 87 6.51 -1.05 -3.00
CA SER A 87 7.72 -1.26 -3.81
C SER A 87 8.59 -2.41 -3.28
N TRP A 88 8.70 -2.51 -1.95
CA TRP A 88 9.60 -3.46 -1.29
C TRP A 88 8.99 -4.84 -1.02
N VAL A 89 7.70 -4.92 -0.70
CA VAL A 89 7.08 -6.16 -0.20
C VAL A 89 6.05 -6.66 -1.21
N VAL A 90 5.07 -5.84 -1.56
CA VAL A 90 3.91 -6.30 -2.34
C VAL A 90 4.28 -6.58 -3.80
N SER A 91 5.01 -5.66 -4.44
CA SER A 91 5.48 -5.81 -5.82
C SER A 91 6.31 -7.10 -6.06
N PRO A 92 7.36 -7.40 -5.28
CA PRO A 92 8.12 -8.63 -5.49
C PRO A 92 7.32 -9.91 -5.21
N ILE A 93 6.39 -9.89 -4.24
CA ILE A 93 5.52 -11.04 -3.97
C ILE A 93 4.58 -11.29 -5.16
N LEU A 94 3.94 -10.25 -5.69
CA LEU A 94 3.04 -10.36 -6.84
C LEU A 94 3.77 -10.85 -8.09
N LYS A 95 5.01 -10.38 -8.32
CA LYS A 95 5.88 -10.88 -9.40
C LYS A 95 6.20 -12.36 -9.24
N LYS A 96 6.52 -12.82 -8.02
CA LYS A 96 6.78 -14.23 -7.72
C LYS A 96 5.54 -15.12 -7.91
N LEU A 97 4.35 -14.58 -7.64
CA LEU A 97 3.09 -15.32 -7.76
C LEU A 97 2.54 -15.36 -9.19
N GLY A 98 3.15 -14.66 -10.16
CA GLY A 98 2.65 -14.60 -11.55
C GLY A 98 1.30 -13.89 -11.71
N VAL A 99 0.73 -13.36 -10.63
CA VAL A 99 -0.49 -12.52 -10.61
C VAL A 99 -0.12 -11.03 -10.58
N GLY A 100 1.09 -10.71 -11.04
CA GLY A 100 1.52 -9.35 -11.30
C GLY A 100 0.56 -8.65 -12.27
N TYR A 101 0.53 -7.33 -12.22
CA TYR A 101 -0.11 -6.54 -13.27
C TYR A 101 0.42 -6.93 -14.64
N LYS A 102 -0.33 -6.69 -15.73
CA LYS A 102 0.25 -6.60 -17.07
C LYS A 102 1.43 -5.62 -16.96
N ASP A 103 2.66 -6.14 -16.99
CA ASP A 103 3.85 -5.32 -16.89
C ASP A 103 3.78 -4.31 -18.05
N ILE A 104 3.92 -3.04 -17.69
CA ILE A 104 4.42 -2.05 -18.65
C ILE A 104 5.81 -2.57 -18.93
N ASP A 105 5.99 -3.11 -20.12
CA ASP A 105 7.30 -3.51 -20.58
C ASP A 105 8.20 -2.30 -20.40
N ASN A 106 9.06 -2.34 -19.38
CA ASN A 106 10.15 -1.39 -19.26
C ASN A 106 11.25 -1.85 -20.23
N THR A 107 10.92 -1.92 -21.52
CA THR A 107 11.89 -1.70 -22.58
C THR A 107 12.12 -0.20 -22.67
N ILE A 108 12.86 0.32 -21.70
CA ILE A 108 13.59 1.58 -21.78
C ILE A 108 14.95 1.19 -21.18
N GLY A 109 16.02 0.95 -21.95
CA GLY A 109 16.48 1.76 -23.07
C GLY A 109 17.41 2.81 -22.50
#